data_AF-A0AAW3KCQ3-F1
#
_entry.id   AF-A0AAW3KCQ3-F1
#
_cell.length_a   1.000
_cell.length_b   1.000
_cell.length_c   1.000
_cell.angle_alpha   90.00
_cell.angle_beta   90.00
_cell.angle_gamma   90.00
#
_symmetry.space_group_name_H-M   'P 1'
#
loop_
_entity.id
_entity.type
_entity.pdbx_description
1 polymer ?
#
loop_
_entity_poly.entity_id
_entity_poly.type
_entity_poly.pdbx_seq_one_letter_code
_entity_poly.pdbx_strand_id
1 'polypeptide(L)'
;MKLSMLLWLTTLMPQPVADQACLATTVYLEARSEPINGQLAVAEVALRRRDRGRWGDTVCKVVTAPHQFATTTTPGSFEITNLEAFNKAWQIAGMSLHNWQLPVAERRMVVPRADHFATTAISPAWSHNRPSVTIGEHAFYAVN
;
A
#
# COMPACT_ATOMS: atom_id res chain seq x y z
N MET A 1 8.24 14.77 9.68
CA MET A 1 6.82 14.98 10.08
C MET A 1 6.32 13.74 10.81
N LYS A 2 5.58 13.89 11.91
CA LYS A 2 5.03 12.74 12.67
C LYS A 2 3.96 12.01 11.87
N LEU A 3 3.94 10.68 11.95
CA LEU A 3 2.94 9.85 11.27
C LEU A 3 1.52 10.21 11.71
N SER A 4 1.27 10.42 13.01
CA SER A 4 -0.04 10.83 13.51
C SER A 4 -0.49 12.19 12.96
N MET A 5 0.43 13.14 12.85
CA MET A 5 0.15 14.46 12.26
C MET A 5 -0.20 14.32 10.77
N LEU A 6 0.56 13.51 10.03
CA LEU A 6 0.29 13.25 8.62
C LEU A 6 -1.09 12.63 8.42
N LEU A 7 -1.42 11.57 9.17
CA LEU A 7 -2.70 10.87 9.06
C LEU A 7 -3.88 11.73 9.55
N TRP A 8 -3.66 12.60 10.54
CA TRP A 8 -4.68 13.57 10.93
C TRP A 8 -4.96 14.57 9.80
N LEU A 9 -3.92 15.09 9.14
CA LEU A 9 -4.08 16.03 8.02
C LEU A 9 -4.88 15.42 6.85
N THR A 10 -4.75 14.11 6.58
CA THR A 10 -5.53 13.47 5.50
C THR A 10 -7.03 13.49 5.76
N THR A 11 -7.48 13.58 7.02
CA THR A 11 -8.91 13.70 7.36
C THR A 11 -9.52 15.05 6.96
N LEU A 12 -8.68 16.05 6.69
CA LEU A 12 -9.08 17.39 6.30
C LEU A 12 -8.92 17.63 4.78
N MET A 13 -8.32 16.68 4.06
CA MET A 13 -8.04 16.82 2.63
C MET A 13 -9.20 16.30 1.76
N PRO A 14 -9.46 16.93 0.60
CA PRO A 14 -10.41 16.37 -0.36
C PRO A 14 -9.83 15.12 -1.04
N GLN A 15 -10.73 14.29 -1.57
CA GLN A 15 -10.35 13.22 -2.49
C GLN A 15 -10.05 13.81 -3.88
N PRO A 16 -9.05 13.30 -4.63
CA PRO A 16 -8.23 12.10 -4.37
C PRO A 16 -6.94 12.35 -3.57
N VAL A 17 -6.71 13.59 -3.10
CA VAL A 17 -5.45 13.98 -2.43
C VAL A 17 -5.26 13.20 -1.13
N ALA A 18 -6.32 13.03 -0.34
CA ALA A 18 -6.29 12.20 0.87
C ALA A 18 -5.88 10.75 0.57
N ASP A 19 -6.48 10.12 -0.45
CA ASP A 19 -6.14 8.75 -0.85
C ASP A 19 -4.68 8.62 -1.32
N GLN A 20 -4.16 9.60 -2.05
CA GLN A 20 -2.75 9.61 -2.44
C GLN A 20 -1.82 9.71 -1.24
N ALA A 21 -2.12 10.57 -0.27
CA ALA A 21 -1.33 10.73 0.95
C ALA A 21 -1.33 9.46 1.81
N CYS A 22 -2.50 8.83 1.98
CA CYS A 22 -2.62 7.56 2.67
C CYS A 22 -1.82 6.46 1.97
N LEU A 23 -2.00 6.31 0.65
CA LEU A 23 -1.29 5.29 -0.14
C LEU A 23 0.22 5.50 -0.12
N ALA A 24 0.70 6.75 -0.27
CA ALA A 24 2.11 7.09 -0.21
C ALA A 24 2.73 6.74 1.14
N THR A 25 2.01 7.03 2.22
CA THR A 25 2.45 6.69 3.58
C THR A 25 2.57 5.18 3.76
N THR A 26 1.60 4.43 3.25
CA THR A 26 1.64 2.96 3.27
C THR A 26 2.81 2.43 2.46
N VAL A 27 2.99 2.87 1.21
CA VAL A 27 4.13 2.46 0.37
C VAL A 27 5.47 2.79 1.03
N TYR A 28 5.57 3.95 1.69
CA TYR A 28 6.77 4.34 2.42
C TYR A 28 7.08 3.40 3.60
N LEU A 29 6.07 3.10 4.42
CA LEU A 29 6.26 2.27 5.61
C LEU A 29 6.52 0.80 5.25
N GLU A 30 5.86 0.31 4.20
CA GLU A 30 5.94 -1.11 3.80
C GLU A 30 7.14 -1.39 2.88
N ALA A 31 7.48 -0.46 1.98
CA ALA A 31 8.30 -0.79 0.81
C ALA A 31 9.28 0.32 0.37
N ARG A 32 9.58 1.32 1.21
CA ARG A 32 10.49 2.42 0.81
C ARG A 32 11.85 1.96 0.27
N SER A 33 12.37 0.84 0.79
CA SER A 33 13.66 0.26 0.40
C SER A 33 13.55 -0.71 -0.78
N GLU A 34 12.34 -1.03 -1.24
CA GLU A 34 12.09 -1.96 -2.33
C GLU A 34 12.33 -1.30 -3.71
N PRO A 35 12.60 -2.13 -4.76
CA PRO A 35 12.58 -1.64 -6.13
C PRO A 35 11.21 -1.05 -6.49
N ILE A 36 11.17 -0.24 -7.55
CA ILE A 36 9.93 0.44 -8.00
C ILE A 36 8.77 -0.55 -8.15
N ASN A 37 9.01 -1.73 -8.72
CA ASN A 37 7.99 -2.76 -8.86
C ASN A 37 7.47 -3.29 -7.50
N GLY A 38 8.30 -3.35 -6.47
CA GLY A 38 7.85 -3.75 -5.12
C GLY A 38 6.96 -2.69 -4.48
N GLN A 39 7.26 -1.41 -4.70
CA GLN A 39 6.44 -0.29 -4.23
C GLN A 39 5.09 -0.24 -4.96
N LEU A 40 5.09 -0.43 -6.28
CA LEU A 40 3.86 -0.58 -7.07
C LEU A 40 3.04 -1.77 -6.58
N ALA A 41 3.69 -2.90 -6.30
CA ALA A 41 3.01 -4.12 -5.85
C ALA A 41 2.26 -3.92 -4.51
N VAL A 42 2.85 -3.25 -3.54
CA VAL A 42 2.16 -2.89 -2.29
C VAL A 42 0.97 -1.96 -2.56
N ALA A 43 1.15 -0.97 -3.43
CA ALA A 43 0.06 -0.07 -3.80
C ALA A 43 -1.10 -0.81 -4.48
N GLU A 44 -0.81 -1.78 -5.36
CA GLU A 44 -1.82 -2.63 -5.98
C GLU A 44 -2.60 -3.46 -4.97
N VAL A 45 -1.93 -4.03 -3.95
CA VAL A 45 -2.61 -4.77 -2.89
C VAL A 45 -3.60 -3.86 -2.15
N ALA A 46 -3.20 -2.64 -1.76
CA ALA A 46 -4.09 -1.69 -1.10
C ALA A 46 -5.29 -1.29 -1.98
N LEU A 47 -5.07 -0.98 -3.25
CA LEU A 47 -6.13 -0.60 -4.19
C LEU A 47 -7.08 -1.76 -4.52
N ARG A 48 -6.55 -2.98 -4.65
CA ARG A 48 -7.34 -4.20 -4.85
C ARG A 48 -8.20 -4.51 -3.62
N ARG A 49 -7.66 -4.29 -2.41
CA ARG A 49 -8.41 -4.42 -1.16
C ARG A 49 -9.53 -3.38 -1.05
N ARG A 50 -9.31 -2.15 -1.54
CA ARG A 50 -10.37 -1.12 -1.67
C ARG A 50 -11.48 -1.55 -2.62
N ASP A 51 -11.14 -2.03 -3.82
CA ASP A 51 -12.14 -2.48 -4.80
C ASP A 51 -13.01 -3.64 -4.26
N ARG A 52 -12.50 -4.43 -3.30
CA ARG A 52 -13.26 -5.50 -2.62
C ARG A 52 -14.14 -5.01 -1.47
N GLY A 53 -14.00 -3.78 -1.01
CA GLY A 53 -14.91 -3.12 -0.07
C GLY A 53 -14.89 -3.62 1.39
N ARG A 54 -14.14 -4.67 1.74
CA ARG A 54 -14.13 -5.26 3.10
C ARG A 54 -13.82 -4.26 4.21
N TRP A 55 -12.95 -3.30 3.93
CA TRP A 55 -12.51 -2.27 4.89
C TRP A 55 -13.03 -0.88 4.54
N GLY A 56 -14.02 -0.78 3.67
CA GLY A 56 -14.55 0.47 3.14
C GLY A 56 -14.13 0.76 1.70
N ASP A 57 -14.57 1.91 1.24
CA ASP A 57 -14.60 2.35 -0.16
C ASP A 57 -13.51 3.38 -0.53
N THR A 58 -12.67 3.77 0.44
CA THR A 58 -11.55 4.70 0.21
C THR A 58 -10.21 4.04 0.54
N VAL A 59 -9.13 4.52 -0.08
CA VAL A 59 -7.80 3.98 0.20
C VAL A 59 -7.41 4.21 1.65
N CYS A 60 -7.70 5.39 2.20
CA CYS A 60 -7.41 5.68 3.60
C CYS A 60 -8.04 4.65 4.55
N LYS A 61 -9.33 4.30 4.38
CA LYS A 61 -10.00 3.31 5.26
C LYS A 61 -9.34 1.93 5.19
N VAL A 62 -8.88 1.52 4.00
CA VAL A 62 -8.19 0.24 3.81
C VAL A 62 -6.84 0.22 4.51
N VAL A 63 -6.03 1.27 4.34
CA VAL A 63 -4.67 1.28 4.88
C VAL A 63 -4.61 1.58 6.36
N THR A 64 -5.63 2.22 6.92
CA THR A 64 -5.78 2.45 8.36
C THR A 64 -6.63 1.39 9.05
N ALA A 65 -7.03 0.33 8.35
CA ALA A 65 -7.71 -0.80 8.97
C ALA A 65 -6.76 -1.56 9.90
N PRO A 66 -7.23 -2.03 11.08
CA PRO A 66 -6.39 -2.68 12.07
C PRO A 66 -5.57 -3.84 11.50
N HIS A 67 -4.25 -3.78 11.71
CA HIS A 67 -3.29 -4.83 11.34
C HIS A 67 -3.24 -5.18 9.84
N GLN A 68 -3.79 -4.33 8.96
CA GLN A 68 -3.74 -4.58 7.52
C GLN A 68 -2.47 -4.09 6.87
N PHE A 69 -1.90 -3.00 7.42
CA PHE A 69 -0.68 -2.35 6.97
C PHE A 69 0.06 -1.72 8.16
N ALA A 70 1.35 -1.47 7.96
CA ALA A 70 2.28 -0.82 8.88
C ALA A 70 1.79 0.55 9.37
N THR A 71 0.90 1.22 8.62
CA THR A 71 0.25 2.47 9.02
C THR A 71 -0.46 2.37 10.37
N THR A 72 -0.95 1.20 10.77
CA THR A 72 -1.65 0.99 12.06
C THR A 72 -0.81 0.32 13.14
N THR A 73 0.31 -0.30 12.78
CA THR A 73 1.21 -0.98 13.72
C THR A 73 2.45 -0.14 14.05
N THR A 74 2.76 0.86 13.24
CA THR A 74 3.83 1.84 13.49
C THR A 74 3.35 2.88 14.50
N PRO A 75 4.15 3.23 15.53
CA PRO A 75 3.77 4.26 16.49
C PRO A 75 3.46 5.60 15.82
N GLY A 76 2.40 6.29 16.26
CA GLY A 76 2.04 7.60 15.71
C GLY A 76 3.13 8.67 15.90
N SER A 77 4.03 8.48 16.87
CA SER A 77 5.21 9.32 17.09
C SER A 77 6.34 9.10 16.07
N PHE A 78 6.25 8.06 15.23
CA PHE A 78 7.23 7.80 14.19
C PHE A 78 7.39 9.01 13.28
N GLU A 79 8.62 9.38 12.99
CA GLU A 79 8.93 10.52 12.15
C GLU A 79 9.34 10.08 10.75
N ILE A 80 8.62 10.59 9.75
CA ILE A 80 9.05 10.51 8.36
C ILE A 80 10.20 11.51 8.19
N THR A 81 11.42 10.98 8.09
CA THR A 81 12.68 11.75 7.98
C THR A 81 13.33 11.63 6.61
N ASN A 82 13.29 10.45 5.97
CA ASN A 82 13.78 10.27 4.61
C ASN A 82 12.76 10.82 3.60
N LEU A 83 12.89 12.11 3.27
CA LEU A 83 12.00 12.82 2.36
C LEU A 83 12.14 12.37 0.90
N GLU A 84 13.32 11.95 0.47
CA GLU A 84 13.53 11.43 -0.88
C GLU A 84 12.71 10.16 -1.11
N ALA A 85 12.80 9.20 -0.19
CA ALA A 85 12.02 7.98 -0.25
C ALA A 85 10.51 8.26 -0.10
N PHE A 86 10.12 9.26 0.68
CA PHE A 86 8.72 9.66 0.79
C PHE A 86 8.20 10.29 -0.51
N ASN A 87 8.98 11.15 -1.16
CA ASN A 87 8.65 11.73 -2.47
C ASN A 87 8.52 10.64 -3.54
N LYS A 88 9.40 9.64 -3.53
CA LYS A 88 9.28 8.46 -4.40
C LYS A 88 7.97 7.72 -4.13
N ALA A 89 7.66 7.42 -2.87
CA ALA A 89 6.41 6.76 -2.49
C ALA A 89 5.17 7.58 -2.90
N TRP A 90 5.23 8.91 -2.83
CA TRP A 90 4.19 9.82 -3.30
C TRP A 90 3.95 9.73 -4.82
N GLN A 91 5.03 9.69 -5.61
CA GLN A 91 4.95 9.50 -7.06
C GLN A 91 4.37 8.12 -7.41
N ILE A 92 4.81 7.07 -6.71
CA ILE A 92 4.29 5.71 -6.88
C ILE A 92 2.79 5.66 -6.56
N ALA A 93 2.36 6.26 -5.45
CA ALA A 93 0.95 6.34 -5.09
C ALA A 93 0.11 7.04 -6.16
N GLY A 94 0.58 8.18 -6.67
CA GLY A 94 -0.09 8.92 -7.74
C GLY A 94 -0.22 8.12 -9.04
N MET A 95 0.87 7.47 -9.47
CA MET A 95 0.85 6.59 -10.65
C MET A 95 -0.10 5.41 -10.48
N SER A 96 -0.08 4.76 -9.30
CA SER A 96 -0.96 3.63 -9.00
C SER A 96 -2.44 4.04 -8.99
N LEU A 97 -2.78 5.19 -8.40
CA LEU A 97 -4.13 5.73 -8.41
C LEU A 97 -4.61 6.04 -9.83
N HIS A 98 -3.78 6.70 -10.64
CA HIS A 98 -4.11 6.98 -12.04
C HIS A 98 -4.32 5.70 -12.85
N ASN A 99 -3.42 4.72 -12.71
CA ASN A 99 -3.58 3.40 -13.33
C ASN A 99 -4.88 2.71 -12.90
N TRP A 100 -5.29 2.85 -11.64
CA TRP A 100 -6.53 2.25 -11.13
C TRP A 100 -7.82 2.92 -11.61
N GLN A 101 -7.74 4.10 -12.22
CA GLN A 101 -8.87 4.74 -12.91
C GLN A 101 -9.15 4.11 -14.27
N LEU A 102 -8.19 3.38 -14.84
CA LEU A 102 -8.35 2.68 -16.11
C LEU A 102 -9.30 1.48 -15.95
N PRO A 103 -10.00 1.08 -17.03
CA PRO A 103 -10.70 -0.21 -17.09
C PRO A 103 -9.77 -1.35 -16.69
N VAL A 104 -10.31 -2.36 -16.01
CA VAL A 104 -9.50 -3.47 -15.44
C VAL A 104 -8.59 -4.13 -16.49
N ALA A 105 -9.06 -4.27 -17.73
CA ALA A 105 -8.29 -4.87 -18.83
C ALA A 105 -7.10 -4.02 -19.31
N GLU A 106 -7.09 -2.72 -19.01
CA GLU A 106 -6.06 -1.77 -19.43
C GLU A 106 -5.06 -1.46 -18.29
N ARG A 107 -5.39 -1.83 -17.05
CA ARG A 107 -4.51 -1.63 -15.89
C ARG A 107 -3.21 -2.38 -16.08
N ARG A 108 -2.09 -1.68 -15.97
CA ARG A 108 -0.76 -2.31 -15.85
C ARG A 108 -0.61 -2.84 -14.43
N MET A 109 -0.39 -4.15 -14.28
CA MET A 109 -0.25 -4.81 -12.98
C MET A 109 1.10 -5.53 -12.89
N VAL A 110 1.84 -5.30 -11.81
CA VAL A 110 3.06 -6.05 -11.45
C VAL A 110 2.74 -7.30 -10.62
N VAL A 111 1.64 -7.28 -9.86
CA VAL A 111 1.19 -8.41 -9.02
C VAL A 111 -0.28 -8.73 -9.26
N PRO A 112 -0.64 -9.24 -10.45
CA PRO A 112 -2.03 -9.53 -10.77
C PRO A 112 -2.64 -10.50 -9.76
N ARG A 113 -3.88 -10.19 -9.33
CA ARG A 113 -4.68 -10.94 -8.34
C ARG A 113 -4.16 -10.93 -6.89
N ALA A 114 -2.91 -10.52 -6.63
CA ALA A 114 -2.34 -10.60 -5.29
C ALA A 114 -3.06 -9.67 -4.30
N ASP A 115 -3.58 -10.19 -3.20
CA ASP A 115 -4.31 -9.43 -2.19
C ASP A 115 -3.65 -9.49 -0.82
N HIS A 116 -2.55 -10.23 -0.71
CA HIS A 116 -1.71 -10.34 0.47
C HIS A 116 -0.24 -10.30 0.07
N PHE A 117 0.59 -9.86 1.00
CA PHE A 117 2.04 -10.00 0.90
C PHE A 117 2.61 -10.23 2.30
N ALA A 118 3.80 -10.81 2.33
CA ALA A 118 4.58 -10.97 3.55
C ALA A 118 6.06 -10.88 3.19
N THR A 119 6.89 -10.52 4.17
CA THR A 119 8.34 -10.67 4.01
C THR A 119 8.68 -12.14 3.81
N THR A 120 9.66 -12.41 2.95
CA THR A 120 10.22 -13.75 2.71
C THR A 120 10.85 -14.37 3.96
N ALA A 121 11.11 -13.57 5.00
CA ALA A 121 11.65 -14.00 6.27
C ALA A 121 10.63 -14.72 7.19
N ILE A 122 9.33 -14.69 6.87
CA ILE A 122 8.27 -15.33 7.68
C ILE A 122 7.31 -16.18 6.84
N SER A 123 6.57 -17.06 7.49
CA SER A 123 5.49 -17.86 6.87
C SER A 123 4.19 -17.66 7.66
N PRO A 124 3.34 -16.69 7.27
CA PRO A 124 2.08 -16.44 7.94
C PRO A 124 1.12 -17.62 7.83
N ALA A 125 0.23 -17.80 8.82
CA ALA A 125 -0.73 -18.90 8.79
C ALA A 125 -1.62 -18.92 7.54
N TRP A 126 -1.92 -17.77 6.94
CA TRP A 126 -2.75 -17.68 5.74
C TRP A 126 -2.01 -18.01 4.42
N SER A 127 -0.67 -18.10 4.41
CA SER A 127 0.13 -18.28 3.20
C SER A 127 0.24 -19.76 2.77
N HIS A 128 -0.89 -20.45 2.69
CA HIS A 128 -0.94 -21.85 2.24
C HIS A 128 -0.70 -21.99 0.74
N ASN A 129 -1.11 -21.00 -0.04
CA ASN A 129 -0.90 -20.95 -1.48
C ASN A 129 0.56 -20.56 -1.79
N ARG A 130 1.09 -21.05 -2.91
CA ARG A 130 2.37 -20.53 -3.43
C ARG A 130 2.24 -19.04 -3.75
N PRO A 131 3.30 -18.24 -3.52
CA PRO A 131 3.29 -16.86 -3.96
C PRO A 131 3.17 -16.79 -5.48
N SER A 132 2.37 -15.84 -5.95
CA SER A 132 2.24 -15.51 -7.37
C SER A 132 3.52 -14.93 -7.95
N VAL A 133 4.24 -14.14 -7.15
CA VAL A 133 5.50 -13.52 -7.48
C VAL A 133 6.20 -13.06 -6.20
N THR A 134 7.53 -13.07 -6.23
CA THR A 134 8.38 -12.48 -5.19
C THR A 134 9.12 -11.30 -5.81
N ILE A 135 9.05 -10.14 -5.17
CA ILE A 135 9.72 -8.91 -5.62
C ILE A 135 10.46 -8.35 -4.41
N GLY A 136 11.79 -8.26 -4.53
CA GLY A 136 12.67 -7.91 -3.41
C GLY A 136 12.41 -8.80 -2.20
N GLU A 137 12.14 -8.19 -1.05
CA GLU A 137 11.94 -8.92 0.22
C GLU A 137 10.51 -9.39 0.44
N HIS A 138 9.60 -9.19 -0.52
CA HIS A 138 8.18 -9.53 -0.40
C HIS A 138 7.75 -10.66 -1.33
N ALA A 139 7.03 -11.63 -0.75
CA ALA A 139 6.27 -12.62 -1.48
C ALA A 139 4.78 -12.20 -1.55
N PHE A 140 4.19 -12.20 -2.75
CA PHE A 140 2.83 -11.73 -3.01
C PHE A 140 1.89 -12.90 -3.32
N TYR A 141 0.73 -12.96 -2.66
CA TYR A 141 -0.18 -14.09 -2.68
C TYR A 141 -1.58 -13.67 -3.12
N ALA A 142 -2.26 -14.57 -3.84
CA ALA A 142 -3.71 -14.51 -4.06
C ALA A 142 -4.37 -15.50 -3.08
N VAL A 143 -5.02 -14.97 -2.04
CA VAL A 143 -5.65 -15.76 -0.98
C VAL A 143 -7.16 -15.82 -1.18
N ASN A 144 -7.79 -14.69 -1.51
CA ASN A 144 -9.22 -14.64 -1.84
C ASN A 144 -9.47 -14.50 -3.34
#